data_AF-A0A2E5MHZ2-F1
#
_entry.id   AF-A0A2E5MHZ2-F1
#
_cell.length_a   1.000
_cell.length_b   1.000
_cell.length_c   1.000
_cell.angle_alpha   90.00
_cell.angle_beta   90.00
_cell.angle_gamma   90.00
#
_symmetry.space_group_name_H-M   'P 1'
#
loop_
_entity.id
_entity.type
_entity.pdbx_description
1 polymer ?
#
loop_
_entity_poly.entity_id
_entity_poly.type
_entity_poly.pdbx_seq_one_letter_code
_entity_poly.pdbx_strand_id
1 'polypeptide(L)'
;MRLALLTLAVILAFSLSVSGCTEETPLSELKLTDTQLQQVGQKIFQNECAGKIVCLVHWNQGEAFPSLGIGHFIWYPKDVDGRFVESFPELIAFMRKRGTTLPKWLDEMEPLDAPWPDRSAFLEQEGSPRVVELRGFLEQTQGLQADFMFRRAQSSLERVISAAPEDQQDAIRQRIDALSTTPGGVYALMDYVNFKGEGLSPSETYNGQGWGLLQVLEQMSESDADTALGQFREAAATVLTRRASNAEKAIEREQWLPGWLNRLKTYHESN
;
A
#
# COMPACT_ATOMS: atom_id res chain seq x y z
N MET A 1 -61.29 42.17 44.24
CA MET A 1 -60.16 41.21 44.26
C MET A 1 -60.55 40.01 43.40
N ARG A 2 -59.95 39.87 42.21
CA ARG A 2 -59.94 38.73 41.23
C ARG A 2 -59.63 39.32 39.84
N LEU A 3 -58.35 39.56 39.58
CA LEU A 3 -57.44 38.78 38.72
C LEU A 3 -57.79 38.87 37.22
N ALA A 4 -57.02 39.72 36.51
CA ALA A 4 -56.94 39.78 35.06
C ALA A 4 -56.10 38.60 34.55
N LEU A 5 -56.61 37.86 33.56
CA LEU A 5 -55.82 36.91 32.78
C LEU A 5 -55.23 37.66 31.57
N LEU A 6 -53.91 37.88 31.59
CA LEU A 6 -53.11 38.16 30.40
C LEU A 6 -52.72 36.83 29.76
N THR A 7 -53.27 36.52 28.59
CA THR A 7 -52.77 35.46 27.72
C THR A 7 -51.52 35.95 26.99
N LEU A 8 -50.36 35.47 27.44
CA LEU A 8 -49.08 35.66 26.78
C LEU A 8 -48.95 34.62 25.65
N ALA A 9 -49.03 35.05 24.39
CA ALA A 9 -48.73 34.20 23.24
C ALA A 9 -47.20 34.11 23.08
N VAL A 10 -46.63 32.96 23.41
CA VAL A 10 -45.21 32.65 23.15
C VAL A 10 -45.11 32.12 21.72
N ILE A 11 -44.56 32.92 20.81
CA ILE A 11 -44.19 32.48 19.46
C ILE A 11 -42.85 31.77 19.56
N LEU A 12 -42.87 30.43 19.48
CA LEU A 12 -41.67 29.60 19.41
C LEU A 12 -41.17 29.60 17.96
N ALA A 13 -40.14 30.38 17.66
CA ALA A 13 -39.45 30.32 16.38
C ALA A 13 -38.61 29.03 16.34
N PHE A 14 -39.09 28.01 15.62
CA PHE A 14 -38.33 26.80 15.34
C PHE A 14 -37.29 27.14 14.25
N SER A 15 -36.05 27.40 14.68
CA SER A 15 -34.91 27.45 13.77
C SER A 15 -34.60 26.03 13.31
N LEU A 16 -35.04 25.68 12.10
CA LEU A 16 -34.56 24.49 11.39
C LEU A 16 -33.09 24.71 11.01
N SER A 17 -32.19 24.23 11.87
CA SER A 17 -30.81 23.97 11.48
C SER A 17 -30.83 22.82 10.48
N VAL A 18 -30.72 23.16 9.20
CA VAL A 18 -30.38 22.20 8.15
C VAL A 18 -28.93 21.79 8.41
N SER A 19 -28.73 20.76 9.24
CA SER A 19 -27.49 20.00 9.22
C SER A 19 -27.41 19.37 7.84
N GLY A 20 -26.62 20.00 6.95
CA GLY A 20 -26.16 19.35 5.74
C GLY A 20 -25.39 18.12 6.16
N CYS A 21 -26.04 16.96 6.10
CA CYS A 21 -25.34 15.70 6.05
C CYS A 21 -24.59 15.74 4.72
N THR A 22 -23.30 16.01 4.78
CA THR A 22 -22.39 15.63 3.71
C THR A 22 -22.57 14.12 3.53
N GLU A 23 -23.26 13.71 2.46
CA GLU A 23 -23.22 12.32 2.04
C GLU A 23 -21.76 12.02 1.77
N GLU A 24 -21.13 11.26 2.66
CA GLU A 24 -19.83 10.67 2.39
C GLU A 24 -20.01 9.75 1.18
N THR A 25 -19.67 10.24 -0.01
CA THR A 25 -19.55 9.38 -1.18
C THR A 25 -18.54 8.30 -0.83
N PRO A 26 -18.95 7.01 -0.79
CA PRO A 26 -18.00 5.95 -0.55
C PRO A 26 -16.98 5.99 -1.68
N LEU A 27 -15.69 5.82 -1.34
CA LEU A 27 -14.65 5.58 -2.35
C LEU A 27 -15.20 4.54 -3.32
N SER A 28 -15.23 4.87 -4.61
CA SER A 28 -15.76 3.94 -5.62
C SER A 28 -15.13 2.58 -5.38
N GLU A 29 -15.94 1.56 -5.08
CA GLU A 29 -15.42 0.26 -4.66
C GLU A 29 -14.41 -0.22 -5.69
N LEU A 30 -13.13 -0.08 -5.33
CA LEU A 30 -12.03 -0.59 -6.12
C LEU A 30 -12.37 -2.07 -6.35
N LYS A 31 -12.52 -2.46 -7.61
CA LYS A 31 -12.76 -3.85 -8.00
C LYS A 31 -11.85 -4.22 -9.14
N LEU A 32 -11.02 -5.24 -8.88
CA LEU A 32 -10.25 -5.92 -9.90
C LEU A 32 -10.82 -7.32 -10.09
N THR A 33 -10.96 -7.72 -11.35
CA THR A 33 -11.22 -9.11 -11.73
C THR A 33 -9.98 -9.97 -11.49
N ASP A 34 -10.15 -11.29 -11.41
CA ASP A 34 -9.03 -12.23 -11.24
C ASP A 34 -7.97 -12.08 -12.35
N THR A 35 -8.40 -11.84 -13.59
CA THR A 35 -7.49 -11.58 -14.72
C THR A 35 -6.69 -10.29 -14.51
N GLN A 36 -7.33 -9.22 -14.04
CA GLN A 36 -6.62 -7.96 -13.74
C GLN A 36 -5.66 -8.15 -12.56
N LEU A 37 -6.05 -8.88 -11.53
CA LEU A 37 -5.18 -9.21 -10.40
C LEU A 37 -3.94 -9.98 -10.85
N GLN A 38 -4.10 -10.96 -11.75
CA GLN A 38 -2.97 -11.68 -12.33
C GLN A 38 -2.04 -10.76 -13.14
N GLN A 39 -2.59 -9.88 -13.97
CA GLN A 39 -1.80 -8.93 -14.77
C GLN A 39 -1.05 -7.94 -13.88
N VAL A 40 -1.70 -7.44 -12.83
CA VAL A 40 -1.09 -6.55 -11.84
C VAL A 40 0.00 -7.28 -11.06
N GLY A 41 -0.24 -8.52 -10.65
CA GLY A 41 0.75 -9.36 -9.97
C GLY A 41 2.01 -9.54 -10.82
N GLN A 42 1.86 -9.75 -12.12
CA GLN A 42 2.99 -9.88 -13.05
C GLN A 42 3.77 -8.56 -13.20
N LYS A 43 3.10 -7.40 -13.20
CA LYS A 43 3.76 -6.08 -13.24
C LYS A 43 4.56 -5.85 -11.95
N ILE A 44 3.98 -6.14 -10.80
CA ILE A 44 4.66 -6.03 -9.50
C ILE A 44 5.86 -6.98 -9.44
N PHE A 45 5.71 -8.23 -9.90
CA PHE A 45 6.82 -9.17 -9.97
C PHE A 45 7.98 -8.67 -10.84
N GLN A 46 7.67 -7.98 -11.95
CA GLN A 46 8.70 -7.33 -12.75
C GLN A 46 9.38 -6.17 -12.00
N ASN A 47 8.61 -5.32 -11.33
CA ASN A 47 9.17 -4.18 -10.61
C ASN A 47 10.05 -4.59 -9.43
N GLU A 48 9.58 -5.56 -8.63
CA GLU A 48 10.23 -5.95 -7.37
C GLU A 48 11.36 -6.97 -7.62
N CYS A 49 11.13 -7.92 -8.53
CA CYS A 49 12.02 -9.06 -8.72
C CYS A 49 12.64 -9.17 -10.10
N ALA A 50 12.44 -8.19 -10.99
CA ALA A 50 12.83 -8.28 -12.41
C ALA A 50 12.29 -9.56 -13.09
N GLY A 51 11.16 -10.09 -12.60
CA GLY A 51 10.57 -11.36 -13.05
C GLY A 51 11.38 -12.61 -12.69
N LYS A 52 12.32 -12.54 -11.74
CA LYS A 52 13.20 -13.66 -11.36
C LYS A 52 12.62 -14.46 -10.21
N ILE A 53 12.34 -15.74 -10.44
CA ILE A 53 11.79 -16.67 -9.44
C ILE A 53 12.64 -16.74 -8.17
N VAL A 54 13.98 -16.65 -8.31
CA VAL A 54 14.90 -16.67 -7.15
C VAL A 54 14.65 -15.54 -6.17
N CYS A 55 14.10 -14.41 -6.62
CA CYS A 55 13.78 -13.25 -5.78
C CYS A 55 12.51 -13.46 -4.94
N LEU A 56 11.63 -14.40 -5.31
CA LEU A 56 10.40 -14.69 -4.54
C LEU A 56 10.68 -15.23 -3.13
N VAL A 57 11.89 -15.67 -2.86
CA VAL A 57 12.36 -15.95 -1.49
C VAL A 57 13.80 -15.46 -1.45
N HIS A 58 14.01 -14.30 -0.81
CA HIS A 58 15.31 -13.63 -0.76
C HIS A 58 15.56 -13.04 0.63
N TRP A 59 16.82 -12.92 1.02
CA TRP A 59 17.21 -12.28 2.27
C TRP A 59 18.34 -11.30 2.02
N ASN A 60 18.04 -10.00 2.08
CA ASN A 60 19.04 -8.96 1.82
C ASN A 60 20.08 -8.91 2.95
N GLN A 61 21.29 -8.51 2.59
CA GLN A 61 22.32 -8.26 3.60
C GLN A 61 21.90 -7.07 4.48
N GLY A 62 21.96 -7.28 5.81
CA GLY A 62 21.62 -6.25 6.80
C GLY A 62 20.16 -6.24 7.24
N GLU A 63 19.31 -7.10 6.68
CA GLU A 63 17.94 -7.32 7.16
C GLU A 63 17.88 -8.48 8.17
N ALA A 64 16.95 -8.38 9.12
CA ALA A 64 16.71 -9.40 10.13
C ALA A 64 15.67 -10.46 9.68
N PHE A 65 15.23 -10.40 8.42
CA PHE A 65 14.14 -11.20 7.87
C PHE A 65 14.35 -11.48 6.37
N PRO A 66 13.88 -12.61 5.84
CA PRO A 66 13.64 -12.79 4.42
C PRO A 66 12.42 -12.00 3.94
N SER A 67 12.48 -11.59 2.67
CA SER A 67 11.36 -11.07 1.88
C SER A 67 10.83 -12.16 0.95
N LEU A 68 9.50 -12.28 0.86
CA LEU A 68 8.83 -13.33 0.11
C LEU A 68 7.82 -12.79 -0.89
N GLY A 69 7.61 -13.56 -1.96
CA GLY A 69 6.58 -13.32 -2.95
C GLY A 69 6.82 -12.05 -3.77
N ILE A 70 5.83 -11.72 -4.59
CA ILE A 70 5.91 -10.55 -5.47
C ILE A 70 5.82 -9.23 -4.70
N GLY A 71 5.23 -9.24 -3.50
CA GLY A 71 5.06 -8.05 -2.66
C GLY A 71 6.22 -7.79 -1.69
N HIS A 72 7.27 -8.64 -1.68
CA HIS A 72 8.33 -8.62 -0.66
C HIS A 72 7.76 -8.66 0.77
N PHE A 73 6.86 -9.61 1.00
CA PHE A 73 6.24 -9.85 2.30
C PHE A 73 7.29 -10.25 3.32
N ILE A 74 7.27 -9.59 4.48
CA ILE A 74 8.25 -9.77 5.54
C ILE A 74 7.87 -10.98 6.38
N TRP A 75 8.85 -11.84 6.68
CA TRP A 75 8.67 -13.01 7.54
C TRP A 75 9.79 -13.07 8.57
N TYR A 76 9.50 -12.79 9.83
CA TYR A 76 10.50 -12.78 10.88
C TYR A 76 10.81 -14.19 11.37
N PRO A 77 12.08 -14.48 11.70
CA PRO A 77 12.42 -15.66 12.48
C PRO A 77 11.82 -15.58 13.87
N LYS A 78 11.72 -16.75 14.53
CA LYS A 78 11.29 -16.84 15.91
C LYS A 78 12.08 -15.90 16.83
N ASP A 79 11.38 -15.23 17.73
CA ASP A 79 11.93 -14.31 18.74
C ASP A 79 12.69 -13.10 18.14
N VAL A 80 12.43 -12.76 16.87
CA VAL A 80 12.99 -11.58 16.21
C VAL A 80 11.87 -10.58 15.92
N ASP A 81 11.86 -9.47 16.66
CA ASP A 81 10.99 -8.34 16.38
C ASP A 81 11.78 -7.24 15.66
N GLY A 82 11.27 -6.79 14.52
CA GLY A 82 11.86 -5.68 13.75
C GLY A 82 10.98 -4.44 13.72
N ARG A 83 11.55 -3.34 13.21
CA ARG A 83 10.83 -2.07 13.05
C ARG A 83 9.76 -2.10 11.95
N PHE A 84 9.78 -3.11 11.09
CA PHE A 84 8.87 -3.21 9.95
C PHE A 84 7.74 -4.18 10.30
N VAL A 85 6.57 -3.93 9.73
CA VAL A 85 5.38 -4.75 9.99
C VAL A 85 5.51 -6.07 9.21
N GLU A 86 5.44 -7.17 9.94
CA GLU A 86 5.41 -8.51 9.34
C GLU A 86 4.15 -8.70 8.49
N SER A 87 4.26 -9.35 7.33
CA SER A 87 3.14 -9.46 6.38
C SER A 87 2.98 -10.82 5.72
N PHE A 88 4.01 -11.68 5.75
CA PHE A 88 3.92 -13.01 5.18
C PHE A 88 2.94 -13.93 5.94
N PRO A 89 2.90 -13.96 7.28
CA PRO A 89 1.90 -14.75 7.99
C PRO A 89 0.45 -14.33 7.68
N GLU A 90 0.20 -13.04 7.53
CA GLU A 90 -1.10 -12.50 7.13
C GLU A 90 -1.51 -12.96 5.73
N LEU A 91 -0.56 -12.97 4.78
CA LEU A 91 -0.77 -13.49 3.43
C LEU A 91 -1.16 -14.98 3.48
N ILE A 92 -0.44 -15.79 4.25
CA ILE A 92 -0.74 -17.23 4.37
C ILE A 92 -2.10 -17.45 5.02
N ALA A 93 -2.45 -16.71 6.07
CA ALA A 93 -3.78 -16.75 6.68
C ALA A 93 -4.88 -16.36 5.68
N PHE A 94 -4.62 -15.36 4.84
CA PHE A 94 -5.52 -14.96 3.75
C PHE A 94 -5.70 -16.09 2.72
N MET A 95 -4.61 -16.69 2.24
CA MET A 95 -4.66 -17.80 1.28
C MET A 95 -5.39 -19.02 1.85
N ARG A 96 -5.18 -19.33 3.13
CA ARG A 96 -5.91 -20.40 3.83
C ARG A 96 -7.42 -20.12 3.86
N LYS A 97 -7.82 -18.88 4.19
CA LYS A 97 -9.24 -18.45 4.16
C LYS A 97 -9.85 -18.52 2.75
N ARG A 98 -9.03 -18.34 1.70
CA ARG A 98 -9.43 -18.49 0.29
C ARG A 98 -9.51 -19.96 -0.17
N GLY A 99 -9.14 -20.92 0.67
CA GLY A 99 -9.16 -22.35 0.32
C GLY A 99 -8.00 -22.78 -0.56
N THR A 100 -6.92 -22.00 -0.61
CA THR A 100 -5.72 -22.35 -1.36
C THR A 100 -4.98 -23.50 -0.69
N THR A 101 -4.62 -24.53 -1.48
CA THR A 101 -3.74 -25.61 -1.02
C THR A 101 -2.33 -25.07 -0.80
N LEU A 102 -1.89 -25.04 0.46
CA LEU A 102 -0.54 -24.61 0.85
C LEU A 102 0.44 -25.81 0.78
N PRO A 103 1.75 -25.56 0.63
CA PRO A 103 2.77 -26.58 0.88
C PRO A 103 2.57 -27.18 2.27
N LYS A 104 2.60 -28.52 2.37
CA LYS A 104 2.22 -29.22 3.61
C LYS A 104 2.98 -28.72 4.84
N TRP A 105 4.29 -28.55 4.71
CA TRP A 105 5.14 -28.07 5.81
C TRP A 105 4.81 -26.63 6.24
N LEU A 106 4.29 -25.80 5.34
CA LEU A 106 3.89 -24.43 5.60
C LEU A 106 2.50 -24.38 6.26
N ASP A 107 1.59 -25.27 5.87
CA ASP A 107 0.26 -25.34 6.46
C ASP A 107 0.28 -25.88 7.90
N GLU A 108 1.17 -26.84 8.17
CA GLU A 108 1.34 -27.46 9.48
C GLU A 108 2.21 -26.62 10.46
N MET A 109 2.77 -25.51 10.00
CA MET A 109 3.68 -24.68 10.79
C MET A 109 2.92 -23.80 11.78
N GLU A 110 3.25 -23.92 13.07
CA GLU A 110 2.70 -23.11 14.16
C GLU A 110 3.76 -22.98 15.30
N PRO A 111 4.18 -21.76 15.68
CA PRO A 111 3.89 -20.48 15.03
C PRO A 111 4.47 -20.39 13.61
N LEU A 112 3.88 -19.53 12.77
CA LEU A 112 4.30 -19.32 11.39
C LEU A 112 5.50 -18.36 11.33
N ASP A 113 6.64 -18.80 11.87
CA ASP A 113 7.91 -18.07 11.88
C ASP A 113 8.83 -18.53 10.74
N ALA A 114 9.71 -17.64 10.26
CA ALA A 114 10.68 -18.00 9.24
C ALA A 114 11.57 -19.15 9.76
N PRO A 115 11.71 -20.26 9.01
CA PRO A 115 12.37 -21.47 9.51
C PRO A 115 13.90 -21.33 9.60
N TRP A 116 14.45 -20.21 9.17
CA TRP A 116 15.88 -19.92 9.19
C TRP A 116 16.13 -18.82 10.23
N PRO A 117 17.02 -19.07 11.21
CA PRO A 117 17.28 -18.11 12.30
C PRO A 117 17.99 -16.84 11.81
N ASP A 118 18.75 -16.95 10.73
CA ASP A 118 19.48 -15.84 10.14
C ASP A 118 19.74 -16.06 8.64
N ARG A 119 20.26 -15.03 8.00
CA ARG A 119 20.59 -15.03 6.57
C ARG A 119 21.61 -16.10 6.19
N SER A 120 22.60 -16.39 7.03
CA SER A 120 23.63 -17.38 6.72
C SER A 120 23.02 -18.78 6.65
N ALA A 121 22.17 -19.13 7.62
CA ALA A 121 21.43 -20.38 7.62
C ALA A 121 20.45 -20.48 6.44
N PHE A 122 19.82 -19.36 6.04
CA PHE A 122 19.00 -19.33 4.83
C PHE A 122 19.83 -19.61 3.56
N LEU A 123 20.99 -18.98 3.39
CA LEU A 123 21.83 -19.14 2.20
C LEU A 123 22.33 -20.58 2.04
N GLU A 124 22.64 -21.28 3.13
CA GLU A 124 22.98 -22.71 3.10
C GLU A 124 21.82 -23.58 2.58
N GLN A 125 20.58 -23.11 2.73
CA GLN A 125 19.36 -23.81 2.33
C GLN A 125 18.67 -23.20 1.11
N GLU A 126 19.24 -22.19 0.46
CA GLU A 126 18.58 -21.46 -0.63
C GLU A 126 18.22 -22.38 -1.82
N GLY A 127 19.01 -23.42 -2.05
CA GLY A 127 18.77 -24.46 -3.06
C GLY A 127 18.02 -25.70 -2.54
N SER A 128 17.54 -25.69 -1.29
CA SER A 128 16.87 -26.85 -0.70
C SER A 128 15.50 -27.10 -1.35
N PRO A 129 14.99 -28.36 -1.33
CA PRO A 129 13.65 -28.67 -1.82
C PRO A 129 12.56 -27.80 -1.20
N ARG A 130 12.71 -27.42 0.08
CA ARG A 130 11.77 -26.53 0.78
C ARG A 130 11.70 -25.14 0.16
N VAL A 131 12.86 -24.51 -0.11
CA VAL A 131 12.90 -23.17 -0.72
C VAL A 131 12.43 -23.21 -2.17
N VAL A 132 12.78 -24.26 -2.92
CA VAL A 132 12.32 -24.46 -4.30
C VAL A 132 10.80 -24.61 -4.35
N GLU A 133 10.21 -25.42 -3.47
CA GLU A 133 8.76 -25.58 -3.34
C GLU A 133 8.09 -24.26 -2.97
N LEU A 134 8.66 -23.50 -2.02
CA LEU A 134 8.13 -22.19 -1.62
C LEU A 134 8.13 -21.18 -2.77
N ARG A 135 9.22 -21.11 -3.55
CA ARG A 135 9.31 -20.26 -4.74
C ARG A 135 8.27 -20.65 -5.78
N GLY A 136 8.12 -21.95 -6.06
CA GLY A 136 7.11 -22.46 -7.00
C GLY A 136 5.67 -22.15 -6.55
N PHE A 137 5.39 -22.28 -5.25
CA PHE A 137 4.10 -21.90 -4.67
C PHE A 137 3.82 -20.40 -4.83
N LEU A 138 4.80 -19.55 -4.53
CA LEU A 138 4.67 -18.09 -4.66
C LEU A 138 4.57 -17.65 -6.13
N GLU A 139 5.21 -18.36 -7.04
CA GLU A 139 5.07 -18.09 -8.47
C GLU A 139 3.65 -18.42 -8.98
N GLN A 140 3.08 -19.55 -8.53
CA GLN A 140 1.75 -19.98 -8.96
C GLN A 140 0.61 -19.16 -8.34
N THR A 141 0.86 -18.49 -7.22
CA THR A 141 -0.14 -17.74 -6.45
C THR A 141 -0.02 -16.21 -6.61
N GLN A 142 0.59 -15.72 -7.68
CA GLN A 142 0.77 -14.27 -7.90
C GLN A 142 -0.55 -13.48 -7.89
N GLY A 143 -1.62 -14.00 -8.52
CA GLY A 143 -2.94 -13.36 -8.48
C GLY A 143 -3.51 -13.23 -7.06
N LEU A 144 -3.30 -14.24 -6.20
CA LEU A 144 -3.72 -14.19 -4.79
C LEU A 144 -2.87 -13.20 -3.97
N GLN A 145 -1.58 -13.10 -4.26
CA GLN A 145 -0.71 -12.09 -3.65
C GLN A 145 -1.14 -10.68 -4.06
N ALA A 146 -1.51 -10.48 -5.33
CA ALA A 146 -2.08 -9.23 -5.80
C ALA A 146 -3.41 -8.90 -5.13
N ASP A 147 -4.32 -9.86 -4.95
CA ASP A 147 -5.58 -9.66 -4.22
C ASP A 147 -5.34 -9.27 -2.76
N PHE A 148 -4.37 -9.91 -2.10
CA PHE A 148 -3.98 -9.55 -0.75
C PHE A 148 -3.43 -8.11 -0.66
N MET A 149 -2.49 -7.74 -1.54
CA MET A 149 -1.97 -6.38 -1.62
C MET A 149 -3.07 -5.35 -1.93
N PHE A 150 -4.01 -5.72 -2.79
CA PHE A 150 -5.15 -4.90 -3.16
C PHE A 150 -6.04 -4.58 -1.96
N ARG A 151 -6.41 -5.58 -1.17
CA ARG A 151 -7.20 -5.40 0.05
C ARG A 151 -6.48 -4.57 1.10
N ARG A 152 -5.17 -4.78 1.24
CA ARG A 152 -4.33 -3.94 2.11
C ARG A 152 -4.35 -2.48 1.63
N ALA A 153 -4.15 -2.26 0.33
CA ALA A 153 -4.20 -0.92 -0.25
C ALA A 153 -5.55 -0.25 -0.01
N GLN A 154 -6.68 -0.95 -0.14
CA GLN A 154 -8.01 -0.40 0.19
C GLN A 154 -8.07 0.12 1.64
N SER A 155 -7.57 -0.66 2.61
CA SER A 155 -7.49 -0.21 4.01
C SER A 155 -6.51 0.95 4.21
N SER A 156 -5.41 0.98 3.47
CA SER A 156 -4.43 2.06 3.48
C SER A 156 -5.03 3.38 2.98
N LEU A 157 -5.89 3.37 1.96
CA LEU A 157 -6.50 4.58 1.40
C LEU A 157 -7.35 5.32 2.44
N GLU A 158 -8.19 4.61 3.19
CA GLU A 158 -9.01 5.20 4.25
C GLU A 158 -8.15 5.86 5.34
N ARG A 159 -7.03 5.21 5.71
CA ARG A 159 -6.09 5.76 6.69
C ARG A 159 -5.36 6.99 6.17
N VAL A 160 -5.01 7.00 4.88
CA VAL A 160 -4.39 8.16 4.22
C VAL A 160 -5.34 9.36 4.19
N ILE A 161 -6.62 9.16 3.85
CA ILE A 161 -7.63 10.22 3.89
C ILE A 161 -7.78 10.75 5.32
N SER A 162 -7.96 9.85 6.29
CA SER A 162 -8.19 10.23 7.69
C SER A 162 -7.01 10.97 8.32
N ALA A 163 -5.78 10.71 7.87
CA ALA A 163 -4.58 11.33 8.39
C ALA A 163 -4.27 12.69 7.75
N ALA A 164 -4.91 13.03 6.64
CA ALA A 164 -4.71 14.31 5.98
C ALA A 164 -5.34 15.47 6.77
N PRO A 165 -4.83 16.72 6.58
CA PRO A 165 -5.49 17.92 7.11
C PRO A 165 -6.97 17.95 6.74
N GLU A 166 -7.83 18.34 7.69
CA GLU A 166 -9.29 18.29 7.55
C GLU A 166 -9.80 19.01 6.29
N ASP A 167 -9.18 20.14 5.94
CA ASP A 167 -9.48 20.95 4.76
C ASP A 167 -9.01 20.33 3.43
N GLN A 168 -8.21 19.26 3.48
CA GLN A 168 -7.70 18.54 2.31
C GLN A 168 -8.30 17.15 2.11
N GLN A 169 -9.03 16.60 3.10
CA GLN A 169 -9.55 15.24 3.04
C GLN A 169 -10.45 15.01 1.82
N ASP A 170 -11.34 15.95 1.51
CA ASP A 170 -12.21 15.89 0.33
C ASP A 170 -11.42 15.90 -0.98
N ALA A 171 -10.39 16.74 -1.09
CA ALA A 171 -9.55 16.81 -2.28
C ALA A 171 -8.75 15.51 -2.47
N ILE A 172 -8.25 14.93 -1.40
CA ILE A 172 -7.53 13.65 -1.43
C ILE A 172 -8.47 12.51 -1.81
N ARG A 173 -9.69 12.47 -1.25
CA ARG A 173 -10.72 11.49 -1.62
C ARG A 173 -11.04 11.57 -3.12
N GLN A 174 -11.26 12.77 -3.65
CA GLN A 174 -11.50 12.99 -5.09
C GLN A 174 -10.34 12.52 -5.97
N ARG A 175 -9.08 12.75 -5.55
CA ARG A 175 -7.89 12.28 -6.27
C ARG A 175 -7.80 10.75 -6.28
N ILE A 176 -8.09 10.10 -5.15
CA ILE A 176 -8.16 8.64 -5.05
C ILE A 176 -9.26 8.11 -5.96
N ASP A 177 -10.45 8.71 -5.98
CA ASP A 177 -11.56 8.30 -6.85
C ASP A 177 -11.22 8.47 -8.34
N ALA A 178 -10.59 9.59 -8.71
CA ALA A 178 -10.13 9.82 -10.07
C ALA A 178 -9.08 8.79 -10.51
N LEU A 179 -8.14 8.44 -9.63
CA LEU A 179 -7.16 7.37 -9.89
C LEU A 179 -7.83 5.99 -9.99
N SER A 180 -8.79 5.72 -9.11
CA SER A 180 -9.51 4.43 -9.06
C SER A 180 -10.30 4.16 -10.34
N THR A 181 -10.74 5.22 -11.01
CA THR A 181 -11.50 5.15 -12.28
C THR A 181 -10.64 5.30 -13.52
N THR A 182 -9.37 5.73 -13.39
CA THR A 182 -8.43 5.85 -14.51
C THR A 182 -7.81 4.48 -14.83
N PRO A 183 -7.74 4.04 -16.10
CA PRO A 183 -7.03 2.82 -16.48
C PRO A 183 -5.60 2.78 -15.93
N GLY A 184 -5.28 1.75 -15.14
CA GLY A 184 -3.97 1.60 -14.50
C GLY A 184 -3.78 2.38 -13.19
N GLY A 185 -4.72 3.23 -12.78
CA GLY A 185 -4.61 4.00 -11.54
C GLY A 185 -4.74 3.14 -10.27
N VAL A 186 -5.59 2.11 -10.29
CA VAL A 186 -5.66 1.11 -9.20
C VAL A 186 -4.31 0.43 -8.97
N TYR A 187 -3.63 0.05 -10.06
CA TYR A 187 -2.30 -0.53 -10.00
C TYR A 187 -1.30 0.46 -9.41
N ALA A 188 -1.33 1.74 -9.83
CA ALA A 188 -0.42 2.75 -9.30
C ALA A 188 -0.62 2.99 -7.80
N LEU A 189 -1.88 3.10 -7.32
CA LEU A 189 -2.19 3.23 -5.89
C LEU A 189 -1.66 2.05 -5.08
N MET A 190 -1.96 0.83 -5.54
CA MET A 190 -1.58 -0.40 -4.84
C MET A 190 -0.05 -0.59 -4.84
N ASP A 191 0.59 -0.43 -5.99
CA ASP A 191 2.03 -0.57 -6.14
C ASP A 191 2.78 0.49 -5.32
N TYR A 192 2.31 1.74 -5.29
CA TYR A 192 2.97 2.80 -4.51
C TYR A 192 2.87 2.55 -3.00
N VAL A 193 1.72 2.08 -2.50
CA VAL A 193 1.59 1.66 -1.09
C VAL A 193 2.54 0.51 -0.78
N ASN A 194 2.65 -0.50 -1.64
CA ASN A 194 3.61 -1.60 -1.44
C ASN A 194 5.08 -1.12 -1.48
N PHE A 195 5.37 -0.18 -2.37
CA PHE A 195 6.71 0.28 -2.69
C PHE A 195 7.27 1.30 -1.68
N LYS A 196 6.44 2.23 -1.22
CA LYS A 196 6.85 3.39 -0.40
C LYS A 196 6.02 3.60 0.85
N GLY A 197 4.95 2.83 1.03
CA GLY A 197 4.05 2.95 2.15
C GLY A 197 3.09 4.14 2.01
N GLU A 198 2.34 4.36 3.08
CA GLU A 198 1.29 5.37 3.13
C GLU A 198 1.80 6.77 3.44
N GLY A 199 2.96 6.87 4.11
CA GLY A 199 3.55 8.15 4.51
C GLY A 199 2.93 8.71 5.79
N LEU A 200 2.46 7.83 6.67
CA LEU A 200 1.82 8.18 7.95
C LEU A 200 2.79 8.08 9.14
N SER A 201 3.92 7.41 8.96
CA SER A 201 4.91 7.27 10.03
C SER A 201 5.78 8.51 10.14
N PRO A 202 5.93 9.13 11.33
CA PRO A 202 6.87 10.23 11.54
C PRO A 202 8.33 9.84 11.25
N SER A 203 8.69 8.56 11.40
CA SER A 203 10.03 8.05 11.09
C SER A 203 10.29 7.89 9.60
N GLU A 204 9.25 8.04 8.76
CA GLU A 204 9.35 7.99 7.30
C GLU A 204 9.33 9.42 6.71
N THR A 205 10.10 10.30 7.33
CA THR A 205 10.24 11.69 6.89
C THR A 205 11.71 12.12 6.90
N TYR A 206 12.06 13.05 6.01
CA TYR A 206 13.29 13.82 6.11
C TYR A 206 12.93 15.29 6.21
N ASN A 207 13.46 15.99 7.23
CA ASN A 207 13.15 17.39 7.49
C ASN A 207 11.63 17.67 7.60
N GLY A 208 10.88 16.73 8.18
CA GLY A 208 9.42 16.81 8.29
C GLY A 208 8.66 16.56 6.99
N GLN A 209 9.33 16.22 5.89
CA GLN A 209 8.72 15.90 4.61
C GLN A 209 8.67 14.40 4.40
N GLY A 210 7.45 13.84 4.35
CA GLY A 210 7.21 12.43 4.02
C GLY A 210 7.32 12.15 2.52
N TRP A 211 7.23 10.86 2.18
CA TRP A 211 7.35 10.34 0.82
C TRP A 211 6.37 9.22 0.47
N GLY A 212 5.40 8.95 1.34
CA GLY A 212 4.41 7.91 1.07
C GLY A 212 3.23 8.45 0.27
N LEU A 213 2.20 7.61 0.14
CA LEU A 213 1.03 7.90 -0.68
C LEU A 213 0.37 9.26 -0.35
N LEU A 214 0.24 9.61 0.94
CA LEU A 214 -0.36 10.89 1.35
C LEU A 214 0.34 12.08 0.68
N GLN A 215 1.67 12.13 0.74
CA GLN A 215 2.43 13.25 0.19
C GLN A 215 2.38 13.31 -1.34
N VAL A 216 2.19 12.17 -2.01
CA VAL A 216 1.95 12.15 -3.46
C VAL A 216 0.59 12.75 -3.78
N LEU A 217 -0.46 12.35 -3.06
CA LEU A 217 -1.82 12.85 -3.27
C LEU A 217 -1.92 14.35 -2.97
N GLU A 218 -1.19 14.86 -1.98
CA GLU A 218 -1.07 16.30 -1.71
C GLU A 218 -0.37 17.04 -2.86
N GLN A 219 0.72 16.45 -3.38
CA GLN A 219 1.54 17.04 -4.45
C GLN A 219 0.84 17.09 -5.82
N MET A 220 -0.21 16.30 -6.05
CA MET A 220 -0.93 16.24 -7.33
C MET A 220 -1.52 17.59 -7.77
N SER A 221 -1.87 18.50 -6.86
CA SER A 221 -2.41 19.82 -7.24
C SER A 221 -1.41 20.73 -7.96
N GLU A 222 -0.12 20.40 -7.91
CA GLU A 222 0.94 21.16 -8.59
C GLU A 222 1.32 20.58 -9.96
N SER A 223 0.65 19.52 -10.42
CA SER A 223 0.91 18.92 -11.73
C SER A 223 0.02 19.54 -12.81
N ASP A 224 0.63 19.77 -13.98
CA ASP A 224 -0.05 20.24 -15.19
C ASP A 224 -0.54 19.09 -16.08
N ALA A 225 -0.40 17.82 -15.66
CA ALA A 225 -0.77 16.69 -16.48
C ALA A 225 -2.30 16.56 -16.67
N ASP A 226 -2.70 16.14 -17.86
CA ASP A 226 -4.11 16.09 -18.26
C ASP A 226 -4.92 14.96 -17.59
N THR A 227 -4.27 13.89 -17.13
CA THR A 227 -4.94 12.73 -16.52
C THR A 227 -4.53 12.53 -15.07
N ALA A 228 -5.45 12.01 -14.24
CA ALA A 228 -5.18 11.76 -12.82
C ALA A 228 -3.95 10.86 -12.61
N LEU A 229 -3.79 9.84 -13.47
CA LEU A 229 -2.61 8.97 -13.44
C LEU A 229 -1.32 9.68 -13.86
N GLY A 230 -1.40 10.58 -14.84
CA GLY A 230 -0.29 11.47 -15.20
C GLY A 230 0.13 12.36 -14.04
N GLN A 231 -0.83 13.01 -13.39
CA GLN A 231 -0.62 13.86 -12.22
C GLN A 231 0.03 13.09 -11.07
N PHE A 232 -0.49 11.89 -10.78
CA PHE A 232 0.06 11.02 -9.75
C PHE A 232 1.51 10.62 -10.04
N ARG A 233 1.82 10.28 -11.30
CA ARG A 233 3.18 9.91 -11.70
C ARG A 233 4.17 11.08 -11.54
N GLU A 234 3.78 12.29 -11.94
CA GLU A 234 4.61 13.49 -11.78
C GLU A 234 4.80 13.86 -10.31
N ALA A 235 3.71 13.87 -9.54
CA ALA A 235 3.74 14.11 -8.10
C ALA A 235 4.65 13.11 -7.37
N ALA A 236 4.53 11.82 -7.69
CA ALA A 236 5.39 10.77 -7.16
C ALA A 236 6.87 11.01 -7.51
N ALA A 237 7.17 11.43 -8.73
CA ALA A 237 8.55 11.74 -9.14
C ALA A 237 9.12 12.93 -8.36
N THR A 238 8.33 13.98 -8.16
CA THR A 238 8.69 15.15 -7.35
C THR A 238 8.96 14.75 -5.90
N VAL A 239 8.04 14.02 -5.28
CA VAL A 239 8.15 13.54 -3.89
C VAL A 239 9.40 12.68 -3.68
N LEU A 240 9.67 11.74 -4.58
CA LEU A 240 10.83 10.85 -4.48
C LEU A 240 12.15 11.57 -4.75
N THR A 241 12.16 12.54 -5.66
CA THR A 241 13.33 13.39 -5.91
C THR A 241 13.65 14.26 -4.69
N ARG A 242 12.61 14.83 -4.04
CA ARG A 242 12.74 15.59 -2.79
C ARG A 242 13.30 14.72 -1.67
N ARG A 243 12.75 13.52 -1.47
CA ARG A 243 13.28 12.54 -0.51
C ARG A 243 14.78 12.29 -0.74
N ALA A 244 15.15 11.92 -1.97
CA ALA A 244 16.53 11.60 -2.30
C ALA A 244 17.49 12.78 -2.11
N SER A 245 17.00 14.00 -2.31
CA SER A 245 17.77 15.24 -2.09
C SER A 245 17.97 15.55 -0.61
N ASN A 246 16.99 15.20 0.23
CA ASN A 246 17.05 15.38 1.69
C ASN A 246 17.79 14.24 2.42
N ALA A 247 18.07 13.11 1.75
CA ALA A 247 18.73 11.97 2.36
C ALA A 247 20.20 12.27 2.70
N GLU A 248 20.65 11.87 3.89
CA GLU A 248 22.05 12.02 4.31
C GLU A 248 23.01 11.20 3.44
N LYS A 249 22.58 10.00 3.03
CA LYS A 249 23.39 9.09 2.23
C LYS A 249 23.14 9.31 0.75
N ALA A 250 24.21 9.59 0.01
CA ALA A 250 24.15 9.81 -1.44
C ALA A 250 23.58 8.61 -2.24
N ILE A 251 23.55 7.41 -1.66
CA ILE A 251 23.00 6.21 -2.28
C ILE A 251 21.53 6.37 -2.74
N GLU A 252 20.71 7.13 -1.99
CA GLU A 252 19.31 7.36 -2.38
C GLU A 252 19.24 8.12 -3.71
N ARG A 253 20.06 9.16 -3.86
CA ARG A 253 20.11 10.02 -5.05
C ARG A 253 20.81 9.35 -6.22
N GLU A 254 21.93 8.67 -5.98
CA GLU A 254 22.80 8.17 -7.03
C GLU A 254 22.41 6.78 -7.55
N GLN A 255 21.85 5.93 -6.69
CA GLN A 255 21.56 4.53 -7.03
C GLN A 255 20.06 4.21 -6.99
N TRP A 256 19.34 4.66 -5.96
CA TRP A 256 17.95 4.25 -5.77
C TRP A 256 16.95 5.08 -6.58
N LEU A 257 17.10 6.40 -6.61
CA LEU A 257 16.21 7.32 -7.32
C LEU A 257 16.06 6.97 -8.81
N PRO A 258 17.13 6.64 -9.57
CA PRO A 258 16.97 6.19 -10.96
C PRO A 258 16.04 4.99 -11.10
N GLY A 259 16.17 4.00 -10.21
CA GLY A 259 15.30 2.82 -10.18
C GLY A 259 13.86 3.16 -9.81
N TRP A 260 13.67 4.05 -8.85
CA TRP A 260 12.34 4.52 -8.44
C TRP A 260 11.63 5.25 -9.57
N LEU A 261 12.31 6.20 -10.23
CA LEU A 261 11.76 6.92 -11.38
C LEU A 261 11.45 5.98 -12.54
N ASN A 262 12.26 4.93 -12.73
CA ASN A 262 11.97 3.92 -13.75
C ASN A 262 10.70 3.12 -13.43
N ARG A 263 10.48 2.77 -12.16
CA ARG A 263 9.24 2.10 -11.72
C ARG A 263 8.00 2.97 -11.99
N LEU A 264 8.07 4.27 -11.73
CA LEU A 264 6.96 5.21 -12.00
C LEU A 264 6.56 5.25 -13.49
N LYS A 265 7.46 4.93 -14.44
CA LYS A 265 7.12 4.84 -15.87
C LYS A 265 6.12 3.72 -16.17
N THR A 266 6.01 2.73 -15.29
CA THR A 266 5.00 1.67 -15.42
C THR A 266 3.58 2.17 -15.12
N TYR A 267 3.45 3.34 -14.49
CA TYR A 267 2.17 4.00 -14.22
C TYR A 267 1.73 4.76 -15.48
N HIS A 268 1.16 4.01 -16.41
CA HIS A 268 0.58 4.53 -17.63
C HIS A 268 -0.73 3.80 -17.91
N GLU A 269 -1.61 4.50 -18.59
CA GLU A 269 -2.84 3.91 -19.10
C GLU A 269 -2.45 2.81 -20.08
N SER A 270 -2.82 1.57 -19.76
CA SER A 270 -2.63 0.44 -20.66
C SER A 270 -3.81 0.48 -21.65
N ASN A 271 -3.52 0.59 -22.95
CA ASN A 271 -4.52 0.45 -24.01
C ASN A 271 -5.21 -0.92 -23.96
#